data_AF-A0A0F9EAI1-F1
#
_entry.id   AF-A0A0F9EAI1-F1
#
_cell.length_a   1.000
_cell.length_b   1.000
_cell.length_c   1.000
_cell.angle_alpha   90.00
_cell.angle_beta   90.00
_cell.angle_gamma   90.00
#
_symmetry.space_group_name_H-M   'P 1'
#
loop_
_entity.id
_entity.type
_entity.pdbx_description
1 polymer ?
#
loop_
_entity_poly.entity_id
_entity_poly.type
_entity_poly.pdbx_seq_one_letter_code
_entity_poly.pdbx_strand_id
1 'polypeptide(L)' 'MFQAREIVKRQKGEINSLVSHIDHDIHIEAIIQKKLSNCLLKDISQERSSQLLEIKIELQQALLEYNISLKEE' A
#
# COMPACT_ATOMS: atom_id res chain seq x y z
N MET A 1 -10.47 -3.08 -3.41
CA MET A 1 -11.49 -2.59 -2.42
C MET A 1 -11.98 -3.60 -1.38
N PHE A 2 -12.63 -4.73 -1.70
CA PHE A 2 -13.24 -5.61 -0.67
C PHE A 2 -12.20 -6.18 0.32
N GLN A 3 -11.03 -6.57 -0.19
CA GLN A 3 -9.95 -7.15 0.64
C GLN A 3 -9.35 -6.13 1.62
N ALA A 4 -9.10 -4.88 1.20
CA ALA A 4 -8.55 -3.84 2.07
C ALA A 4 -9.47 -3.54 3.28
N ARG A 5 -10.79 -3.48 3.03
CA ARG A 5 -11.80 -3.32 4.09
C ARG A 5 -11.78 -4.48 5.09
N GLU A 6 -11.71 -5.72 4.60
CA GLU A 6 -11.59 -6.89 5.48
C GLU A 6 -10.32 -6.86 6.32
N ILE A 7 -9.17 -6.50 5.73
CA ILE A 7 -7.90 -6.39 6.45
C ILE A 7 -8.01 -5.37 7.57
N VAL A 8 -8.47 -4.16 7.27
CA VAL A 8 -8.65 -3.08 8.26
C VAL A 8 -9.58 -3.53 9.39
N LYS A 9 -10.72 -4.17 9.05
CA LYS A 9 -11.68 -4.64 10.05
C LYS A 9 -11.09 -5.73 10.94
N ARG A 10 -10.38 -6.71 10.37
CA ARG A 10 -9.73 -7.80 11.14
C ARG A 10 -8.62 -7.27 12.06
N GLN A 11 -7.91 -6.23 11.61
CA GLN A 11 -6.88 -5.56 12.40
C GLN A 11 -7.43 -4.43 13.29
N LYS A 12 -8.76 -4.23 13.36
CA LYS A 12 -9.40 -3.16 14.15
C LYS A 12 -8.82 -1.76 13.87
N GLY A 13 -8.45 -1.50 12.62
CA GLY A 13 -7.82 -0.24 12.23
C GLY A 13 -6.31 -0.14 12.45
N GLU A 14 -5.66 -1.12 13.09
CA GLU A 14 -4.22 -1.13 13.37
C GLU A 14 -3.39 -1.55 12.14
N ILE A 15 -3.45 -0.77 11.06
CA ILE A 15 -2.72 -1.05 9.80
C ILE A 15 -1.43 -0.25 9.62
N ASN A 16 -1.05 0.60 10.58
CA ASN A 16 0.11 1.50 10.44
C ASN A 16 1.42 0.74 10.17
N SER A 17 1.63 -0.40 10.83
CA SER A 17 2.80 -1.25 10.57
C SER A 17 2.79 -1.76 9.12
N LEU A 18 1.65 -2.26 8.64
CA LEU A 18 1.52 -2.75 7.27
C LEU A 18 1.79 -1.64 6.23
N VAL A 19 1.19 -0.47 6.42
CA VAL A 19 1.42 0.69 5.55
C VAL A 19 2.89 1.11 5.56
N SER A 20 3.55 1.09 6.72
CA SER A 20 4.97 1.41 6.84
C SER A 20 5.87 0.42 6.10
N HIS A 21 5.51 -0.87 6.06
CA HIS A 21 6.26 -1.86 5.29
C HIS A 21 6.10 -1.61 3.78
N ILE A 22 4.88 -1.33 3.33
CA ILE A 22 4.63 -0.98 1.92
C ILE A 22 5.43 0.26 1.51
N ASP A 23 5.48 1.28 2.37
CA ASP A 23 6.28 2.48 2.11
C ASP A 23 7.78 2.19 2.02
N HIS A 24 8.28 1.28 2.86
CA HIS A 24 9.67 0.85 2.79
C HIS A 24 9.97 0.13 1.47
N ASP A 25 9.10 -0.79 1.05
CA ASP A 25 9.30 -1.56 -0.18
C ASP A 25 9.26 -0.65 -1.43
N ILE A 26 8.32 0.30 -1.49
CA ILE A 26 8.28 1.34 -2.54
C ILE A 26 9.60 2.13 -2.56
N HIS A 27 10.13 2.48 -1.40
CA HIS A 27 11.39 3.22 -1.31
C HIS A 27 12.59 2.41 -1.82
N ILE A 28 12.68 1.13 -1.45
CA ILE A 28 13.74 0.23 -1.92
C ILE A 28 13.64 0.02 -3.43
N GLU A 29 12.45 -0.21 -3.97
CA GLU A 29 12.18 -0.31 -5.41
C GLU A 29 12.68 0.94 -6.16
N ALA A 30 12.39 2.14 -5.66
CA ALA A 30 12.86 3.38 -6.26
C ALA A 30 14.41 3.50 -6.27
N ILE A 31 15.10 2.97 -5.26
CA ILE A 31 16.57 2.92 -5.24
C ILE A 31 17.08 1.93 -6.30
N ILE A 32 16.44 0.76 -6.43
CA ILE A 32 16.81 -0.26 -7.41
C ILE A 32 16.63 0.28 -8.84
N GLN A 33 15.50 0.92 -9.15
CA GLN A 33 15.22 1.50 -10.47
C GLN A 33 16.28 2.49 -10.94
N LYS A 34 16.86 3.27 -10.02
CA LYS A 34 17.96 4.21 -10.35
C LYS A 34 19.24 3.50 -10.80
N LYS A 35 19.41 2.23 -10.42
CA LYS A 35 20.58 1.40 -10.76
C LYS A 35 20.32 0.47 -11.95
N LEU A 36 19.07 0.27 -12.34
CA LEU A 36 18.71 -0.58 -13.48
C LEU A 36 19.01 0.12 -14.81
N SER A 37 19.86 -0.51 -15.61
CA SER A 37 20.18 -0.11 -16.99
C SER A 37 19.29 -0.82 -18.04
N ASN A 38 18.63 -1.91 -17.65
CA ASN A 38 17.72 -2.65 -18.53
C ASN A 38 16.30 -2.06 -18.47
N CYS A 39 15.79 -1.56 -19.61
CA CYS A 39 14.47 -0.94 -19.70
C CYS A 39 13.33 -1.87 -19.28
N LEU A 40 13.37 -3.16 -19.65
CA LEU A 40 12.31 -4.12 -19.29
C LEU A 40 12.23 -4.34 -17.76
N LEU A 41 13.40 -4.48 -17.11
CA LEU A 41 13.43 -4.63 -15.65
C LEU A 41 12.95 -3.36 -14.94
N LYS A 42 13.22 -2.20 -15.53
CA LYS A 42 12.75 -0.92 -15.02
C LYS A 42 11.23 -0.79 -15.12
N ASP A 43 10.64 -1.20 -16.25
CA ASP A 43 9.18 -1.18 -16.45
C ASP A 43 8.47 -2.14 -15.48
N ILE A 44 9.00 -3.36 -15.30
CA ILE A 44 8.45 -4.34 -14.34
C ILE A 44 8.50 -3.79 -12.91
N SER A 45 9.62 -3.16 -12.53
CA SER A 45 9.78 -2.54 -11.22
C SER A 45 8.82 -1.36 -11.04
N GLN A 46 8.63 -0.54 -12.07
CA GLN A 46 7.69 0.58 -12.02
C GLN A 46 6.24 0.11 -11.86
N GLU A 47 5.86 -0.97 -12.53
CA GLU A 47 4.55 -1.61 -12.36
C GLU A 47 4.35 -2.11 -10.92
N ARG A 48 5.34 -2.80 -10.34
CA ARG A 48 5.28 -3.25 -8.94
C ARG A 48 5.15 -2.09 -7.95
N SER A 49 5.91 -1.02 -8.16
CA SER A 49 5.82 0.19 -7.34
C SER A 49 4.42 0.81 -7.40
N SER A 50 3.80 0.78 -8.58
CA SER A 50 2.44 1.30 -8.80
C SER A 50 1.39 0.43 -8.09
N GLN A 51 1.53 -0.89 -8.15
CA GLN A 51 0.66 -1.84 -7.45
C GLN A 51 0.76 -1.69 -5.92
N LEU A 52 1.97 -1.52 -5.38
CA LEU A 52 2.17 -1.27 -3.95
C LEU A 52 1.53 0.05 -3.51
N LEU A 53 1.66 1.10 -4.33
CA LEU A 53 1.01 2.39 -4.07
C LEU A 53 -0.51 2.28 -4.08
N GLU A 54 -1.08 1.53 -5.02
CA GLU A 54 -2.52 1.27 -5.09
C GLU A 54 -3.01 0.53 -3.83
N ILE A 55 -2.33 -0.54 -3.42
CA ILE A 55 -2.64 -1.28 -2.19
C ILE A 55 -2.60 -0.36 -0.96
N LYS A 56 -1.58 0.51 -0.86
CA LYS A 56 -1.47 1.49 0.23
C LYS A 56 -2.70 2.41 0.25
N ILE A 57 -3.07 2.97 -0.90
CA ILE A 57 -4.23 3.87 -1.01
C ILE A 57 -5.51 3.15 -0.59
N GLU A 58 -5.73 1.92 -1.08
CA GLU A 58 -6.93 1.15 -0.72
C GLU A 58 -7.01 0.89 0.79
N LEU A 59 -5.90 0.54 1.44
CA LEU A 59 -5.84 0.33 2.89
C LEU A 59 -6.13 1.61 3.67
N GLN A 60 -5.57 2.75 3.23
CA GLN A 60 -5.80 4.04 3.87
C GLN A 60 -7.25 4.52 3.71
N GLN A 61 -7.85 4.31 2.54
CA GLN A 61 -9.28 4.60 2.31
C GLN A 61 -10.17 3.72 3.20
N ALA A 62 -9.89 2.41 3.26
CA ALA A 62 -10.63 1.50 4.13
C ALA A 62 -10.50 1.86 5.62
N LEU A 63 -9.35 2.37 6.05
CA LEU A 63 -9.16 2.88 7.42
C LEU A 63 -10.01 4.12 7.70
N LEU A 64 -10.10 5.05 6.74
CA LEU A 64 -10.97 6.22 6.87
C LEU A 64 -12.44 5.80 7.00
N GLU A 65 -12.91 4.89 6.15
CA GLU A 65 -14.27 4.36 6.21
C GLU A 65 -14.56 3.68 7.56
N TYR A 66 -13.63 2.85 8.05
CA TYR A 66 -13.74 2.21 9.36
C TYR A 66 -13.85 3.24 10.50
N ASN A 67 -12.99 4.25 10.49
CA ASN A 67 -13.00 5.30 11.52
C ASN A 67 -14.25 6.18 11.48
N ILE A 68 -14.87 6.35 10.30
CA ILE A 68 -16.17 7.04 10.18
C ILE A 68 -17.26 6.17 10.82
N SER A 69 -17.31 4.87 10.50
CA SER A 69 -18.31 3.96 11.08
C SER A 69 -18.25 3.88 12.61
N LEU A 70 -17.06 3.94 13.21
CA LEU A 70 -16.89 3.96 14.67
C LEU A 70 -17.39 5.26 15.34
N LYS A 71 -17.53 6.36 14.61
CA LYS A 71 -18.02 7.65 15.16
C LYS A 71 -19.52 7.81 15.04
N GLU A 72 -20.16 7.00 14.21
CA GLU A 72 -21.62 6.99 14.00
C GLU A 72 -22.33 6.02 14.95
N GLU A 73 -21.60 5.16 15.67
CA GLU A 73 -22.05 4.29 16.76
C GLU A 73 -21.91 4.94 18.14
#